data_AF-A0AAU4L914-F1
#
_entry.id   AF-A0AAU4L914-F1
#
_cell.length_a   1.000
_cell.length_b   1.000
_cell.length_c   1.000
_cell.angle_alpha   90.00
_cell.angle_beta   90.00
_cell.angle_gamma   90.00
#
_symmetry.space_group_name_H-M   'P 1'
#
loop_
_entity.id
_entity.type
_entity.pdbx_description
1 polymer ?
#
loop_
_entity_poly.entity_id
_entity_poly.type
_entity_poly.pdbx_seq_one_letter_code
_entity_poly.pdbx_strand_id
1 'polypeptide(L)'
;MDINPDEIVTVELDCEGWTEAYTRDITRRQLGELLVQLDDMAADSTDYADHRPQTQPETWQTPEEAYATAPCIPSEIGWTAYNAVGRPTGALLGREFWLRKAAVLDRIALGDENGEAFGDACEAATEAARRLLDLDRAEGITDPRGYVRQQYALWAKNQ
;
A
#
# COMPACT_ATOMS: atom_id res chain seq x y z
N MET A 1 43.86 16.91 -3.38
CA MET A 1 43.63 15.85 -2.39
C MET A 1 43.28 14.61 -3.18
N ASP A 2 44.14 13.58 -3.15
CA ASP A 2 43.82 12.27 -3.72
C ASP A 2 42.83 11.59 -2.76
N ILE A 3 41.55 11.63 -3.09
CA ILE A 3 40.51 10.96 -2.31
C ILE A 3 40.53 9.50 -2.74
N ASN A 4 40.87 8.59 -1.82
CA ASN A 4 40.92 7.16 -2.12
C ASN A 4 39.48 6.63 -2.31
N PRO A 5 39.13 6.11 -3.50
CA PRO A 5 37.77 5.64 -3.79
C PRO A 5 37.38 4.37 -3.02
N ASP A 6 38.35 3.61 -2.51
CA ASP A 6 38.13 2.37 -1.74
C ASP A 6 38.15 2.61 -0.22
N GLU A 7 38.26 3.86 0.23
CA GLU A 7 38.17 4.21 1.65
C GLU A 7 36.76 3.92 2.18
N ILE A 8 36.67 3.20 3.29
CA ILE A 8 35.40 2.84 3.93
C ILE A 8 34.89 4.03 4.75
N VAL A 9 33.61 4.33 4.57
CA VAL A 9 32.85 5.37 5.26
C VAL A 9 31.58 4.74 5.82
N THR A 10 31.24 5.11 7.05
CA THR A 10 30.01 4.67 7.70
C THR A 10 28.90 5.64 7.37
N VAL A 11 27.82 5.14 6.78
CA VAL A 11 26.59 5.90 6.51
C VAL A 11 25.58 5.56 7.60
N GLU A 12 25.08 6.59 8.26
CA GLU A 12 24.01 6.52 9.26
C GLU A 12 22.80 7.25 8.70
N LEU A 13 21.68 6.54 8.57
CA LEU A 13 20.39 7.08 8.14
C LEU A 13 19.41 6.94 9.30
N ASP A 14 18.98 8.08 9.81
CA ASP A 14 17.97 8.18 10.87
C ASP A 14 16.73 8.87 10.29
N CYS A 15 15.76 8.07 9.86
CA CYS A 15 14.52 8.54 9.25
C CYS A 15 13.36 8.46 10.25
N GLU A 16 12.51 9.48 10.26
CA GLU A 16 11.35 9.55 11.16
C GLU A 16 10.38 8.37 10.90
N GLY A 17 10.08 7.61 11.95
CA GLY A 17 9.23 6.41 11.89
C GLY A 17 9.99 5.08 11.81
N TRP A 18 11.32 5.08 11.73
CA TRP A 18 12.11 3.86 11.86
C TRP A 18 12.38 3.54 13.33
N THR A 19 12.32 2.26 13.70
CA THR A 19 12.51 1.83 15.09
C THR A 19 13.97 1.93 15.53
N GLU A 20 14.92 1.89 14.60
CA GLU A 20 16.36 2.05 14.84
C GLU A 20 17.04 2.69 13.63
N ALA A 21 18.12 3.46 13.88
CA ALA A 21 18.92 4.09 12.83
C ALA A 21 19.64 3.03 11.99
N TYR A 22 19.54 3.15 10.66
CA TYR A 22 20.21 2.25 9.75
C TYR A 22 21.65 2.68 9.55
N THR A 23 22.59 1.84 9.99
CA THR A 23 24.03 2.09 9.85
C THR A 23 24.66 1.07 8.92
N ARG A 24 25.44 1.52 7.93
CA ARG A 24 26.18 0.64 7.03
C ARG A 24 27.52 1.22 6.60
N ASP A 25 28.55 0.39 6.67
CA ASP A 25 29.88 0.69 6.10
C ASP A 25 29.88 0.47 4.59
N ILE A 26 30.22 1.50 3.84
CA ILE A 26 30.34 1.46 2.37
C ILE A 26 31.63 2.13 1.93
N THR A 27 32.09 1.86 0.71
CA THR A 27 33.25 2.57 0.15
C THR A 27 32.88 3.99 -0.30
N ARG A 28 33.84 4.91 -0.38
CA ARG A 28 33.62 6.25 -0.94
C ARG A 28 33.05 6.21 -2.36
N ARG A 29 33.46 5.23 -3.17
CA ARG A 29 32.87 4.98 -4.50
C ARG A 29 31.38 4.67 -4.40
N GLN A 30 31.00 3.75 -3.51
CA GLN A 30 29.60 3.38 -3.29
C GLN A 30 28.78 4.52 -2.67
N LEU A 31 29.40 5.35 -1.81
CA LEU A 31 28.75 6.56 -1.31
C LEU A 31 28.46 7.53 -2.45
N GLY A 32 29.41 7.71 -3.39
CA GLY A 32 29.20 8.53 -4.58
C GLY A 32 28.06 8.01 -5.46
N GLU A 33 28.01 6.70 -5.73
CA GLU A 33 26.93 6.06 -6.49
C GLU A 33 25.56 6.24 -5.80
N LEU A 34 25.52 6.11 -4.47
CA LEU A 34 24.30 6.26 -3.68
C LEU A 34 23.82 7.72 -3.66
N LEU A 35 24.73 8.70 -3.55
CA LEU A 35 24.39 10.11 -3.64
C LEU A 35 23.86 10.50 -5.03
N VAL A 36 24.43 9.94 -6.11
CA VAL A 36 23.92 10.15 -7.48
C VAL A 36 22.51 9.56 -7.63
N GLN A 37 22.27 8.35 -7.13
CA GLN A 37 20.93 7.75 -7.16
C GLN A 37 19.90 8.56 -6.37
N LEU A 38 20.29 9.12 -5.22
CA LEU A 38 19.42 9.99 -4.43
C LEU A 38 19.17 11.34 -5.12
N ASP A 39 20.16 11.91 -5.80
CA ASP A 39 20.00 13.15 -6.59
C ASP A 39 19.08 12.92 -7.79
N ASP A 40 19.19 11.78 -8.47
CA ASP A 40 18.27 11.38 -9.54
C ASP A 40 16.84 11.18 -9.01
N MET A 41 16.67 10.61 -7.80
CA MET A 41 15.37 10.50 -7.13
C MET A 41 14.83 11.86 -6.64
N ALA A 42 15.70 12.81 -6.28
CA ALA A 42 15.30 14.16 -5.90
C ALA A 42 14.93 15.02 -7.13
N ALA A 43 15.59 14.80 -8.26
CA ALA A 43 15.24 15.41 -9.55
C ALA A 43 13.84 14.98 -10.02
N ASP A 44 13.44 13.73 -9.75
CA ASP A 44 12.09 13.21 -10.02
C ASP A 44 11.01 13.78 -9.07
N SER A 45 11.40 14.55 -8.03
CA SER A 45 10.48 15.18 -7.07
C SER A 45 10.16 16.65 -7.36
N THR A 46 10.63 17.25 -8.47
CA THR A 46 10.35 18.67 -8.77
C THR A 46 9.84 19.00 -10.17
N ASP A 47 9.52 18.04 -11.02
CA ASP A 47 8.86 18.34 -12.31
C ASP A 47 7.48 17.69 -12.44
N TYR A 48 6.49 18.45 -11.96
CA TYR A 48 5.07 18.22 -12.17
C TYR A 48 4.68 18.63 -13.61
N ALA A 49 5.29 18.08 -14.67
CA ALA A 49 4.90 18.36 -16.06
C ALA A 49 5.48 17.41 -17.14
N ASP A 50 5.33 16.08 -17.03
CA ASP A 50 5.27 15.26 -18.26
C ASP A 50 4.38 14.03 -18.08
N HIS A 51 3.10 14.19 -18.45
CA HIS A 51 2.12 13.11 -18.45
C HIS A 51 2.35 12.15 -19.61
N ARG A 52 3.28 11.21 -19.43
CA ARG A 52 3.18 9.92 -20.15
C ARG A 52 1.99 9.17 -19.54
N PRO A 53 0.94 8.79 -20.30
CA PRO A 53 -0.23 8.16 -19.72
C PRO A 53 0.14 6.75 -19.27
N GLN A 54 0.55 6.64 -18.00
CA GLN A 54 0.40 5.41 -17.25
C GLN A 54 -1.10 5.14 -17.23
N THR A 55 -1.53 3.99 -17.74
CA THR A 55 -2.91 3.51 -17.72
C THR A 55 -3.35 3.24 -16.27
N GLN A 56 -3.48 4.29 -15.48
CA GLN A 56 -4.44 4.33 -14.39
C GLN A 56 -5.83 4.44 -15.05
N PRO A 57 -6.80 3.60 -14.70
CA PRO A 57 -8.16 3.82 -15.19
C PRO A 57 -8.58 5.23 -14.76
N GLU A 58 -8.91 6.10 -15.73
CA GLU A 58 -9.14 7.54 -15.52
C GLU A 58 -10.27 7.86 -14.53
N THR A 59 -11.00 6.87 -14.03
CA THR A 59 -11.95 7.03 -12.94
C THR A 59 -11.98 5.75 -12.10
N TRP A 60 -11.26 5.75 -10.97
CA TRP A 60 -11.58 4.81 -9.90
C TRP A 60 -13.03 5.04 -9.48
N GLN A 61 -13.82 3.97 -9.36
CA GLN A 61 -15.20 4.09 -8.90
C GLN A 61 -15.22 4.72 -7.50
N THR A 62 -16.20 5.60 -7.26
CA THR A 62 -16.34 6.19 -5.93
C THR A 62 -16.67 5.10 -4.92
N PRO A 63 -16.27 5.26 -3.64
CA PRO A 63 -16.61 4.28 -2.62
C PRO A 63 -18.11 4.03 -2.50
N GLU A 64 -18.93 5.07 -2.66
CA GLU A 64 -20.38 4.99 -2.61
C GLU A 64 -20.92 4.07 -3.71
N GLU A 65 -20.40 4.18 -4.92
CA GLU A 65 -20.79 3.32 -6.04
C GLU A 65 -20.28 1.89 -5.85
N ALA A 66 -19.04 1.72 -5.41
CA ALA A 66 -18.42 0.41 -5.24
C ALA A 66 -19.12 -0.43 -4.15
N TYR A 67 -19.59 0.20 -3.08
CA TYR A 67 -20.16 -0.47 -1.92
C TYR A 67 -21.68 -0.33 -1.79
N ALA A 68 -22.37 0.19 -2.81
CA ALA A 68 -23.82 0.41 -2.78
C ALA A 68 -24.63 -0.84 -2.41
N THR A 69 -24.18 -2.02 -2.84
CA THR A 69 -24.83 -3.32 -2.57
C THR A 69 -24.15 -4.13 -1.47
N ALA A 70 -23.14 -3.55 -0.81
CA ALA A 70 -22.35 -4.27 0.18
C ALA A 70 -23.18 -4.55 1.45
N PRO A 71 -23.05 -5.75 2.07
CA PRO A 71 -23.67 -6.02 3.36
C PRO A 71 -23.21 -5.02 4.43
N CYS A 72 -23.94 -4.91 5.54
CA CYS A 72 -23.56 -3.97 6.59
C CYS A 72 -22.23 -4.36 7.25
N ILE A 73 -21.46 -3.36 7.71
CA ILE A 73 -20.11 -3.54 8.29
C ILE A 73 -20.08 -4.62 9.39
N PRO A 74 -20.99 -4.63 10.40
CA PRO A 74 -20.96 -5.66 11.43
C PRO A 74 -21.13 -7.09 10.89
N SER A 75 -21.94 -7.27 9.83
CA SER A 75 -22.14 -8.59 9.21
C SER A 75 -20.88 -9.05 8.48
N GLU A 76 -20.18 -8.15 7.78
CA GLU A 76 -18.91 -8.47 7.12
C GLU A 76 -17.78 -8.73 8.14
N ILE A 77 -17.73 -7.99 9.25
CA ILE A 77 -16.80 -8.27 10.35
C ILE A 77 -17.08 -9.67 10.92
N GLY A 78 -18.34 -10.01 11.17
CA GLY A 78 -18.71 -11.34 11.64
C GLY A 78 -18.31 -12.45 10.66
N TRP A 79 -18.54 -12.23 9.36
CA TRP A 79 -18.17 -13.20 8.32
C TRP A 79 -16.66 -13.37 8.19
N THR A 80 -15.89 -12.28 8.16
CA THR A 80 -14.42 -12.32 8.05
C THR A 80 -13.79 -12.94 9.30
N ALA A 81 -14.28 -12.60 10.50
CA ALA A 81 -13.83 -13.22 11.74
C ALA A 81 -14.12 -14.73 11.74
N TYR A 82 -15.35 -15.14 11.41
CA TYR A 82 -15.74 -16.55 11.35
C TYR A 82 -14.86 -17.36 10.40
N ASN A 83 -14.57 -16.83 9.20
CA ASN A 83 -13.73 -17.52 8.21
C ASN A 83 -12.25 -17.55 8.59
N ALA A 84 -11.79 -16.67 9.48
CA ALA A 84 -10.44 -16.66 10.02
C ALA A 84 -10.26 -17.56 11.26
N VAL A 85 -11.35 -17.99 11.93
CA VAL A 85 -11.26 -18.83 13.14
C VAL A 85 -10.46 -20.10 12.86
N GLY A 86 -9.52 -20.40 13.77
CA GLY A 86 -8.72 -21.63 13.73
C GLY A 86 -7.68 -21.67 12.61
N ARG A 87 -7.49 -20.58 11.87
CA ARG A 87 -6.47 -20.49 10.81
C ARG A 87 -5.28 -19.67 11.30
N PRO A 88 -4.04 -20.11 11.02
CA PRO A 88 -2.86 -19.34 11.36
C PRO A 88 -2.87 -17.99 10.63
N THR A 89 -2.29 -16.97 11.25
CA THR A 89 -2.04 -15.68 10.60
C THR A 89 -1.24 -15.90 9.32
N GLY A 90 -1.77 -15.47 8.18
CA GLY A 90 -1.15 -15.71 6.86
C GLY A 90 -1.52 -17.05 6.20
N ALA A 91 -2.50 -17.80 6.73
CA ALA A 91 -3.11 -18.89 5.98
C ALA A 91 -3.56 -18.41 4.59
N LEU A 92 -3.41 -19.28 3.57
CA LEU A 92 -3.92 -19.06 2.21
C LEU A 92 -5.46 -19.03 2.21
N LEU A 93 -6.00 -17.97 2.77
CA LEU A 93 -7.39 -17.60 2.63
C LEU A 93 -7.59 -17.17 1.17
N GLY A 94 -8.67 -17.66 0.56
CA GLY A 94 -8.92 -17.45 -0.86
C GLY A 94 -9.10 -15.98 -1.21
N ARG A 95 -9.01 -15.66 -2.50
CA ARG A 95 -9.16 -14.30 -3.03
C ARG A 95 -10.43 -13.59 -2.52
N GLU A 96 -11.57 -14.28 -2.48
CA GLU A 96 -12.84 -13.70 -1.99
C GLU A 96 -12.73 -13.22 -0.54
N PHE A 97 -12.08 -14.00 0.32
CA PHE A 97 -11.87 -13.62 1.72
C PHE A 97 -11.11 -12.30 1.79
N TRP A 98 -10.00 -12.18 1.06
CA TRP A 98 -9.18 -10.98 1.07
C TRP A 98 -9.88 -9.79 0.42
N LEU A 99 -10.65 -10.02 -0.64
CA LEU A 99 -11.47 -8.99 -1.27
C LEU A 99 -12.51 -8.42 -0.30
N ARG A 100 -13.26 -9.29 0.38
CA ARG A 100 -14.29 -8.86 1.35
C ARG A 100 -13.68 -8.23 2.60
N LYS A 101 -12.54 -8.76 3.07
CA LYS A 101 -11.78 -8.18 4.19
C LYS A 101 -11.24 -6.79 3.85
N ALA A 102 -10.65 -6.62 2.66
CA ALA A 102 -10.15 -5.32 2.23
C ALA A 102 -11.30 -4.31 2.04
N ALA A 103 -12.43 -4.74 1.47
CA ALA A 103 -13.60 -3.90 1.27
C ALA A 103 -14.23 -3.42 2.60
N VAL A 104 -14.35 -4.29 3.62
CA VAL A 104 -14.89 -3.86 4.91
C VAL A 104 -13.93 -2.91 5.64
N LEU A 105 -12.62 -3.14 5.55
CA LEU A 105 -11.63 -2.24 6.15
C LEU A 105 -11.59 -0.88 5.44
N ASP A 106 -11.68 -0.85 4.11
CA ASP A 106 -11.76 0.40 3.34
C ASP A 106 -13.02 1.21 3.73
N ARG A 107 -14.15 0.55 3.97
CA ARG A 107 -15.38 1.21 4.44
C ARG A 107 -15.28 1.75 5.87
N ILE A 108 -14.54 1.08 6.75
CA ILE A 108 -14.25 1.59 8.10
C ILE A 108 -13.31 2.79 8.00
N ALA A 109 -12.25 2.70 7.19
CA ALA A 109 -11.32 3.79 6.93
C ALA A 109 -12.03 5.04 6.40
N LEU A 110 -12.97 4.89 5.47
CA LEU A 110 -13.81 6.00 4.98
C LEU A 110 -14.69 6.61 6.07
N GLY A 111 -15.13 5.81 7.06
CA GLY A 111 -15.86 6.31 8.21
C GLY A 111 -14.98 7.15 9.15
N ASP A 112 -13.75 6.70 9.38
CA ASP A 112 -12.75 7.38 10.20
C ASP A 112 -12.28 8.69 9.54
N GLU A 113 -12.05 8.68 8.22
CA GLU A 113 -11.68 9.85 7.41
C GLU A 113 -12.75 10.94 7.41
N ASN A 114 -14.02 10.55 7.50
CA ASN A 114 -15.16 11.47 7.58
C ASN A 114 -15.49 11.91 9.02
N GLY A 115 -14.80 11.35 10.02
CA GLY A 115 -14.95 11.68 11.44
C GLY A 115 -13.73 12.38 12.02
N GLU A 116 -13.73 12.57 13.35
CA GLU A 116 -12.58 13.09 14.12
C GLU A 116 -11.74 11.95 14.75
N ALA A 117 -12.02 10.69 14.40
CA ALA A 117 -11.33 9.54 14.96
C ALA A 117 -10.12 9.14 14.11
N PHE A 118 -8.91 9.43 14.61
CA PHE A 118 -7.67 8.93 14.04
C PHE A 118 -7.50 7.46 14.44
N GLY A 119 -7.94 6.53 13.59
CA GLY A 119 -7.79 5.09 13.78
C GLY A 119 -6.82 4.46 12.79
N ASP A 120 -6.25 3.31 13.16
CA ASP A 120 -5.38 2.49 12.30
C ASP A 120 -6.12 1.84 11.11
N ALA A 121 -7.39 2.18 10.89
CA ALA A 121 -8.23 1.60 9.85
C ALA A 121 -7.72 1.89 8.44
N CYS A 122 -7.17 3.10 8.20
CA CYS A 122 -6.60 3.46 6.90
C CYS A 122 -5.38 2.59 6.55
N GLU A 123 -4.50 2.36 7.53
CA GLU A 123 -3.34 1.48 7.37
C GLU A 123 -3.79 0.03 7.16
N ALA A 124 -4.72 -0.46 8.00
CA ALA A 124 -5.26 -1.81 7.88
C ALA A 124 -5.95 -2.05 6.53
N ALA A 125 -6.69 -1.06 6.01
CA ALA A 125 -7.31 -1.12 4.68
C ALA A 125 -6.26 -1.18 3.57
N THR A 126 -5.20 -0.37 3.67
CA THR A 126 -4.10 -0.35 2.69
C THR A 126 -3.34 -1.67 2.68
N GLU A 127 -3.03 -2.23 3.85
CA GLU A 127 -2.36 -3.54 3.95
C GLU A 127 -3.23 -4.68 3.42
N ALA A 128 -4.52 -4.70 3.73
CA ALA A 128 -5.44 -5.69 3.17
C ALA A 128 -5.57 -5.58 1.65
N ALA A 129 -5.54 -4.35 1.12
CA ALA A 129 -5.55 -4.08 -0.31
C ALA A 129 -4.26 -4.56 -1.00
N ARG A 130 -3.09 -4.32 -0.40
CA ARG A 130 -1.79 -4.85 -0.89
C ARG A 130 -1.80 -6.38 -0.94
N ARG A 131 -2.32 -7.04 0.10
CA ARG A 131 -2.46 -8.51 0.10
C ARG A 131 -3.35 -9.02 -1.05
N LEU A 132 -4.40 -8.29 -1.40
CA LEU A 132 -5.23 -8.64 -2.55
C LEU A 132 -4.48 -8.44 -3.88
N LEU A 133 -3.75 -7.33 -4.03
CA LEU A 133 -2.91 -7.06 -5.20
C LEU A 133 -1.86 -8.16 -5.41
N ASP A 134 -1.20 -8.59 -4.32
CA ASP A 134 -0.22 -9.69 -4.35
C ASP A 134 -0.84 -11.00 -4.82
N LEU A 135 -2.06 -11.31 -4.35
CA LEU A 135 -2.80 -12.51 -4.77
C LEU A 135 -3.18 -12.46 -6.26
N ASP A 136 -3.54 -11.27 -6.74
CA ASP A 136 -3.94 -11.04 -8.13
C ASP A 136 -2.75 -10.78 -9.06
N ARG A 137 -1.53 -10.71 -8.51
CA ARG A 137 -0.28 -10.35 -9.22
C ARG A 137 -0.42 -9.03 -9.99
N ALA A 138 -1.14 -8.08 -9.41
CA ALA A 138 -1.40 -6.77 -9.97
C ALA A 138 -0.31 -5.77 -9.56
N GLU A 139 0.94 -6.08 -9.89
CA GLU A 139 2.10 -5.21 -9.62
C GLU A 139 1.97 -3.89 -10.40
N GLY A 140 2.43 -2.78 -9.81
CA GLY A 140 2.40 -1.45 -10.43
C GLY A 140 1.12 -0.64 -10.22
N ILE A 141 0.13 -1.18 -9.50
CA ILE A 141 -1.02 -0.38 -9.05
C ILE A 141 -0.60 0.52 -7.89
N THR A 142 -0.74 1.84 -8.09
CA THR A 142 -0.35 2.88 -7.13
C THR A 142 -1.44 3.24 -6.12
N ASP A 143 -2.71 2.91 -6.40
CA ASP A 143 -3.83 3.05 -5.46
C ASP A 143 -4.43 1.68 -5.09
N PRO A 144 -3.94 1.04 -4.02
CA PRO A 144 -4.48 -0.25 -3.56
C PRO A 144 -5.96 -0.18 -3.17
N ARG A 145 -6.42 0.92 -2.55
CA ARG A 145 -7.81 1.05 -2.08
C ARG A 145 -8.76 1.25 -3.27
N GLY A 146 -8.35 2.04 -4.27
CA GLY A 146 -9.06 2.16 -5.55
C GLY A 146 -9.21 0.81 -6.27
N TYR A 147 -8.15 -0.01 -6.26
CA TYR A 147 -8.21 -1.37 -6.81
C TYR A 147 -9.24 -2.25 -6.10
N VAL A 148 -9.27 -2.25 -4.77
CA VAL A 148 -10.26 -3.02 -3.98
C VAL A 148 -11.67 -2.62 -4.36
N ARG A 149 -11.96 -1.31 -4.46
CA ARG A 149 -13.29 -0.80 -4.83
C ARG A 149 -13.72 -1.32 -6.21
N GLN A 150 -12.83 -1.24 -7.20
CA GLN A 150 -13.09 -1.76 -8.53
C GLN A 150 -13.34 -3.27 -8.54
N GLN A 151 -12.47 -4.05 -7.89
CA GLN A 151 -12.60 -5.51 -7.82
C GLN A 151 -13.85 -5.95 -7.06
N TYR A 152 -14.22 -5.23 -6.02
CA TYR A 152 -15.41 -5.51 -5.23
C TYR A 152 -16.67 -5.25 -6.05
N ALA A 153 -16.73 -4.14 -6.78
CA ALA A 153 -17.86 -3.83 -7.65
C ALA A 153 -18.02 -4.85 -8.79
N LEU A 154 -16.91 -5.33 -9.37
CA LEU A 154 -16.92 -6.39 -10.38
C LEU A 154 -17.41 -7.73 -9.79
N TRP A 155 -16.92 -8.09 -8.61
CA TRP A 155 -17.35 -9.29 -7.91
C TRP A 155 -18.84 -9.24 -7.55
N ALA A 156 -19.31 -8.13 -6.97
CA ALA A 156 -20.69 -7.95 -6.53
C ALA A 156 -21.70 -7.99 -7.70
N LYS A 157 -21.29 -7.58 -8.92
CA LYS A 157 -22.12 -7.73 -10.13
C LYS A 157 -22.25 -9.17 -10.62
N ASN A 158 -21.33 -10.05 -10.22
CA ASN A 158 -21.23 -11.44 -10.66
C ASN A 158 -21.57 -12.45 -9.54
N GLN A 159 -22.18 -11.99 -8.43
CA GLN A 159 -22.76 -12.83 -7.38
C GLN A 159 -24.20 -13.23 -7.73
#